data_AF-A0A9E3T808-F1
#
_entry.id   AF-A0A9E3T808-F1
#
_cell.length_a   1.000
_cell.length_b   1.000
_cell.length_c   1.000
_cell.angle_alpha   90.00
_cell.angle_beta   90.00
_cell.angle_gamma   90.00
#
_symmetry.space_group_name_H-M   'P 1'
#
loop_
_entity.id
_entity.type
_entity.pdbx_description
1 polymer ?
#
loop_
_entity_poly.entity_id
_entity_poly.type
_entity_poly.pdbx_seq_one_letter_code
_entity_poly.pdbx_strand_id
1 'polypeptide(L)' 'RPEHALALFQKALSEDSSRENIHREVMQLYAQMGRRSEAAGHFQKLAEDLEKTGAKPAKDTRALYDKIMS' A
#
# COMPACT_ATOMS: atom_id res chain seq x y z
N ARG A 1 0.89 13.23 -12.76
CA ARG A 1 1.57 12.01 -13.27
C ARG A 1 1.64 11.03 -12.10
N PRO A 2 1.04 9.84 -12.20
CA PRO A 2 0.96 8.88 -11.08
C PRO A 2 2.34 8.51 -10.51
N GLU A 3 3.39 8.58 -11.32
CA GLU A 3 4.78 8.32 -10.94
C GLU A 3 5.34 9.37 -9.98
N HIS A 4 5.01 10.66 -10.17
CA HIS A 4 5.42 11.72 -9.25
C HIS A 4 4.72 11.59 -7.89
N ALA A 5 3.43 11.23 -7.90
CA ALA A 5 2.68 10.99 -6.68
C ALA A 5 3.25 9.77 -5.93
N LEU A 6 3.59 8.70 -6.65
CA LEU A 6 4.22 7.51 -6.08
C LEU A 6 5.54 7.86 -5.38
N ALA A 7 6.41 8.66 -6.01
CA ALA A 7 7.68 9.07 -5.41
C ALA A 7 7.48 9.88 -4.11
N LEU A 8 6.48 10.78 -4.08
CA LEU A 8 6.15 11.55 -2.88
C LEU A 8 5.63 10.67 -1.75
N PHE A 9 4.75 9.71 -2.06
CA PHE A 9 4.24 8.77 -1.06
C PHE A 9 5.31 7.82 -0.54
N GLN A 10 6.21 7.35 -1.40
CA GLN A 10 7.35 6.53 -0.97
C GLN A 10 8.27 7.29 -0.01
N LYS A 11 8.53 8.58 -0.28
CA LYS A 11 9.27 9.44 0.64
C LYS A 11 8.53 9.61 1.98
N ALA A 12 7.21 9.75 1.96
CA ALA A 12 6.44 9.85 3.20
C ALA A 12 6.49 8.54 4.01
N LEU A 13 6.49 7.38 3.34
CA LEU A 13 6.66 6.07 3.99
C LEU A 13 8.08 5.82 4.51
N SER A 14 9.11 6.46 3.95
CA SER A 14 10.45 6.37 4.51
C SER A 14 10.60 7.16 5.82
N GLU A 15 9.78 8.19 6.04
CA GLU A 15 9.73 8.93 7.31
C GLU A 15 8.87 8.20 8.35
N ASP A 16 7.73 7.64 7.94
CA ASP A 16 6.84 6.87 8.80
C ASP A 16 6.15 5.75 8.01
N SER A 17 6.66 4.53 8.17
CA SER A 17 6.18 3.33 7.49
C SER A 17 4.92 2.73 8.13
N SER A 18 4.41 3.28 9.23
CA SER A 18 3.18 2.79 9.87
C SER A 18 1.90 3.37 9.25
N ARG A 19 2.05 4.34 8.34
CA ARG A 19 0.94 5.13 7.77
C ARG A 19 0.16 4.35 6.72
N GLU A 20 -0.75 3.50 7.17
CA GLU A 20 -1.62 2.69 6.30
C GLU A 20 -2.41 3.51 5.27
N ASN A 21 -2.78 4.76 5.57
CA ASN A 21 -3.43 5.62 4.60
C ASN A 21 -2.55 5.89 3.37
N ILE A 22 -1.24 6.05 3.55
CA ILE A 22 -0.31 6.26 2.44
C ILE A 22 -0.07 4.96 1.68
N HIS A 23 0.00 3.83 2.37
CA HIS A 23 0.03 2.52 1.70
C HIS A 23 -1.17 2.30 0.77
N ARG A 24 -2.37 2.74 1.18
CA ARG A 24 -3.56 2.68 0.32
C ARG A 24 -3.42 3.56 -0.93
N GLU A 25 -2.91 4.77 -0.81
CA GLU A 25 -2.66 5.64 -1.97
C GLU A 25 -1.66 5.01 -2.95
N VAL A 26 -0.57 4.42 -2.42
CA VAL A 26 0.42 3.70 -3.24
C VAL A 26 -0.21 2.52 -3.99
N MET A 27 -1.01 1.69 -3.30
CA MET A 27 -1.70 0.57 -3.94
C MET A 27 -2.70 1.03 -5.02
N GLN A 28 -3.44 2.12 -4.78
CA GLN A 28 -4.34 2.69 -5.78
C GLN A 28 -3.59 3.20 -7.01
N LEU A 29 -2.46 3.87 -6.83
CA LEU A 29 -1.65 4.34 -7.95
C LEU A 29 -1.11 3.17 -8.76
N TYR A 30 -0.61 2.11 -8.11
CA TYR A 30 -0.20 0.90 -8.82
C TYR A 30 -1.34 0.30 -9.62
N ALA A 31 -2.54 0.18 -9.04
CA ALA A 31 -3.71 -0.34 -9.74
C ALA A 31 -4.10 0.53 -10.96
N GLN A 32 -4.09 1.86 -10.82
CA GLN A 32 -4.39 2.81 -11.90
C GLN A 32 -3.38 2.72 -13.07
N MET A 33 -2.14 2.36 -12.79
CA MET A 33 -1.10 2.11 -13.81
C MET A 33 -1.16 0.70 -14.42
N GLY A 34 -2.14 -0.14 -14.05
CA GLY A 34 -2.22 -1.55 -14.46
C GLY A 34 -1.22 -2.47 -13.76
N ARG A 35 -0.50 -1.97 -12.75
CA ARG A 35 0.59 -2.66 -12.03
C ARG A 35 0.05 -3.43 -10.82
N ARG A 36 -0.95 -4.30 -11.04
CA ARG A 36 -1.65 -5.03 -9.97
C ARG A 36 -0.72 -5.89 -9.11
N SER A 37 0.30 -6.53 -9.72
CA SER A 37 1.29 -7.33 -9.00
C SER A 37 2.11 -6.52 -7.99
N GLU A 38 2.40 -5.26 -8.31
CA GLU A 38 3.13 -4.37 -7.40
C GLU A 38 2.25 -3.86 -6.26
N ALA A 39 0.97 -3.59 -6.54
CA ALA A 39 -0.01 -3.33 -5.48
C ALA A 39 -0.09 -4.52 -4.50
N ALA A 40 -0.08 -5.76 -5.01
CA ALA A 40 -0.11 -6.96 -4.18
C ALA A 40 1.16 -7.14 -3.35
N GLY A 41 2.33 -6.99 -3.96
CA GLY A 41 3.60 -7.04 -3.24
C GLY A 41 3.71 -5.97 -2.17
N HIS A 42 3.18 -4.77 -2.43
CA HIS A 42 3.14 -3.68 -1.45
C HIS A 42 2.24 -4.00 -0.25
N PHE A 43 1.05 -4.58 -0.48
CA PHE A 43 0.16 -5.04 0.59
C PHE A 43 0.79 -6.15 1.44
N GLN A 44 1.39 -7.15 0.81
CA GLN A 44 2.04 -8.26 1.49
C GLN A 44 3.15 -7.76 2.43
N LYS A 45 3.99 -6.85 1.93
CA LYS A 45 5.06 -6.24 2.73
C LYS A 45 4.52 -5.49 3.95
N LEU A 46 3.47 -4.69 3.78
CA LEU A 46 2.80 -4.01 4.89
C LEU A 46 2.24 -5.01 5.91
N ALA A 47 1.57 -6.07 5.44
CA ALA A 47 0.97 -7.08 6.32
C ALA A 47 2.04 -7.80 7.15
N GLU A 48 3.15 -8.20 6.53
CA GLU A 48 4.29 -8.82 7.21
C GLU A 48 4.92 -7.90 8.25
N ASP A 49 5.07 -6.61 7.95
CA ASP A 49 5.69 -5.66 8.86
C ASP A 49 4.78 -5.33 10.06
N LEU A 50 3.45 -5.26 9.85
CA LEU A 50 2.48 -5.12 10.95
C LEU A 50 2.42 -6.38 11.82
N GLU A 51 2.46 -7.56 11.21
CA GLU A 51 2.42 -8.85 11.93
C GLU A 51 3.59 -8.98 12.91
N LYS A 52 4.79 -8.51 12.55
CA LYS A 52 5.96 -8.47 13.45
C LYS A 52 5.73 -7.65 14.72
N THR A 53 4.79 -6.72 14.69
CA THR A 53 4.41 -5.88 15.84
C THR A 53 3.11 -6.35 16.53
N GLY A 54 2.55 -7.48 16.09
CA GLY A 54 1.26 -8.00 16.58
C GLY A 54 0.04 -7.26 16.03
N ALA A 55 0.23 -6.34 15.08
CA ALA A 55 -0.82 -5.61 14.41
C ALA A 55 -1.30 -6.34 13.14
N LYS A 56 -2.46 -5.93 12.62
CA LYS A 56 -3.01 -6.40 11.34
C LYS A 56 -3.38 -5.20 10.48
N PRO A 57 -3.36 -5.29 9.14
CA PRO A 57 -3.84 -4.23 8.28
C PRO A 57 -5.27 -3.82 8.64
N ALA A 58 -5.54 -2.52 8.62
CA ALA A 58 -6.86 -1.98 8.83
C ALA A 58 -7.87 -2.56 7.81
N LYS A 59 -9.15 -2.61 8.21
CA LYS A 59 -10.23 -3.15 7.37
C LYS A 59 -10.27 -2.49 6.00
N ASP A 60 -10.12 -1.18 5.93
CA ASP A 60 -10.14 -0.42 4.68
C ASP A 60 -8.93 -0.75 3.79
N THR A 61 -7.77 -1.03 4.39
CA THR A 61 -6.56 -1.44 3.67
C THR A 61 -6.75 -2.81 3.03
N ARG A 62 -7.32 -3.75 3.78
CA ARG A 62 -7.67 -5.09 3.26
C ARG A 62 -8.77 -5.01 2.18
N ALA A 63 -9.82 -4.23 2.41
CA ALA A 63 -10.91 -4.07 1.45
C ALA A 63 -10.42 -3.47 0.12
N LEU A 64 -9.49 -2.52 0.17
CA LEU A 64 -8.85 -1.99 -1.02
C LEU A 64 -8.03 -3.07 -1.75
N TYR A 65 -7.23 -3.85 -1.03
CA TYR A 65 -6.48 -4.95 -1.63
C TYR A 65 -7.41 -5.95 -2.34
N ASP A 66 -8.48 -6.39 -1.67
CA ASP A 66 -9.46 -7.32 -2.22
C ASP A 66 -10.12 -6.73 -3.49
N LYS A 67 -10.44 -5.43 -3.50
CA LYS A 67 -10.95 -4.71 -4.68
C LYS A 67 -9.95 -4.67 -5.84
N ILE A 68 -8.66 -4.47 -5.56
CA ILE A 68 -7.62 -4.45 -6.60
C ILE A 68 -7.39 -5.85 -7.17
N MET A 69 -7.62 -6.92 -6.39
CA MET A 69 -7.43 -8.32 -6.79
C MET A 69 -8.65 -8.98 -7.46
N SER A 70 -9.83 -8.37 -7.38
CA SER A 70 -11.02 -8.80 -8.12
C SER A 70 -10.92 -8.59 -9.63
#